data_AF-A0A0P0EEZ1-F1
#
_entry.id   AF-A0A0P0EEZ1-F1
#
_cell.length_a   1.000
_cell.length_b   1.000
_cell.length_c   1.000
_cell.angle_alpha   90.00
_cell.angle_beta   90.00
_cell.angle_gamma   90.00
#
_symmetry.space_group_name_H-M   'P 1'
#
loop_
_entity.id
_entity.type
_entity.pdbx_description
1 polymer ?
#
loop_
_entity_poly.entity_id
_entity_poly.type
_entity_poly.pdbx_seq_one_letter_code
_entity_poly.pdbx_strand_id
1 'polypeptide(L)'
;MPTPNLTPNVVIENPKARRIARTTLDIVGVALGTLLVVDAATDAFDAVAFTTPFLAGWTYLRLAFGLAIDNPNTPRTESDPYRP
;
A
#
# COMPACT_ATOMS: atom_id res chain seq x y z
N MET A 1 21.09 -13.36 26.52
CA MET A 1 21.35 -13.99 25.21
C MET A 1 20.37 -13.38 24.22
N PRO A 2 20.75 -12.70 23.12
CA PRO A 2 19.76 -12.25 22.17
C PRO A 2 19.65 -13.23 20.99
N THR A 3 18.41 -13.40 20.54
CA THR A 3 17.92 -14.06 19.32
C THR A 3 17.48 -15.53 19.50
N PRO A 4 16.22 -15.82 19.11
CA PRO A 4 15.80 -15.68 17.72
C PRO A 4 14.69 -14.65 17.50
N ASN A 5 14.92 -13.79 16.50
CA ASN A 5 13.88 -13.18 15.68
C ASN A 5 12.91 -14.31 15.24
N LEU A 6 11.75 -14.43 15.88
CA LEU A 6 10.75 -15.45 15.57
C LEU A 6 10.14 -15.18 14.18
N THR A 7 10.84 -15.72 13.19
CA THR A 7 10.46 -16.29 11.88
C THR A 7 8.97 -16.26 11.48
N PRO A 8 8.69 -16.32 10.17
CA PRO A 8 8.98 -15.35 9.13
C PRO A 8 7.64 -14.82 8.60
N ASN A 9 7.49 -13.52 8.52
CA ASN A 9 6.33 -12.95 7.84
C ASN A 9 6.48 -13.17 6.33
N VAL A 10 5.89 -14.24 5.83
CA VAL A 10 5.90 -14.58 4.41
C VAL A 10 4.46 -14.75 3.93
N VAL A 11 3.89 -13.65 3.46
CA VAL A 11 2.73 -13.71 2.54
C VAL A 11 3.16 -13.50 1.09
N ILE A 12 4.44 -13.21 0.86
CA ILE A 12 5.11 -13.25 -0.46
C ILE A 12 6.51 -13.80 -0.24
N GLU A 13 6.86 -14.93 -0.87
CA GLU A 13 8.17 -15.59 -0.76
C GLU A 13 9.34 -14.65 -1.09
N ASN A 14 9.11 -13.66 -1.95
CA ASN A 14 10.11 -12.67 -2.35
C ASN A 14 9.85 -11.29 -1.71
N PRO A 15 10.62 -10.89 -0.67
CA PRO A 15 10.47 -9.58 -0.03
C PRO A 15 10.77 -8.40 -0.98
N LYS A 16 11.59 -8.60 -2.04
CA LYS A 16 11.82 -7.58 -3.06
C LYS A 16 10.57 -7.34 -3.91
N ALA A 17 9.87 -8.41 -4.30
CA ALA A 17 8.64 -8.30 -5.08
C ALA A 17 7.55 -7.52 -4.32
N ARG A 18 7.39 -7.81 -3.03
CA ARG A 18 6.50 -7.04 -2.15
C ARG A 18 6.85 -5.55 -2.12
N ARG A 19 8.13 -5.23 -1.93
CA ARG A 19 8.60 -3.85 -1.86
C ARG A 19 8.37 -3.11 -3.17
N ILE A 20 8.64 -3.75 -4.30
CA ILE A 20 8.41 -3.18 -5.63
C ILE A 20 6.92 -2.93 -5.83
N ALA A 21 6.06 -3.92 -5.58
CA ALA A 21 4.62 -3.78 -5.76
C ALA A 21 4.03 -2.65 -4.90
N ARG A 22 4.45 -2.55 -3.63
CA ARG A 22 4.07 -1.44 -2.75
C ARG A 22 4.57 -0.09 -3.26
N THR A 23 5.83 -0.01 -3.68
CA THR A 23 6.43 1.24 -4.18
C THR A 23 5.73 1.71 -5.45
N THR A 24 5.45 0.80 -6.38
CA THR A 24 4.68 1.11 -7.60
C THR A 24 3.30 1.64 -7.25
N LEU A 25 2.61 0.99 -6.31
CA LEU A 25 1.28 1.41 -5.88
C LEU A 25 1.30 2.78 -5.22
N ASP A 26 2.30 3.06 -4.39
CA ASP A 26 2.48 4.36 -3.75
C ASP A 26 2.82 5.46 -4.79
N ILE A 27 3.68 5.18 -5.78
CA ILE A 27 3.99 6.12 -6.90
C ILE A 27 2.74 6.46 -7.71
N VAL A 28 1.94 5.46 -8.08
CA VAL A 28 0.67 5.69 -8.79
C VAL A 28 -0.26 6.57 -7.96
N GLY A 29 -0.32 6.34 -6.64
CA GLY A 29 -1.10 7.17 -5.72
C GLY A 29 -0.65 8.63 -5.69
N VAL A 30 0.65 8.88 -5.66
CA VAL A 30 1.21 10.25 -5.72
C VAL A 30 0.87 10.94 -7.04
N ALA A 31 0.98 10.23 -8.16
CA ALA A 31 0.62 10.77 -9.47
C ALA A 31 -0.87 11.13 -9.56
N LEU A 32 -1.74 10.23 -9.11
CA LEU A 32 -3.19 10.47 -9.08
C LEU A 32 -3.57 11.63 -8.15
N GLY A 33 -2.96 11.70 -6.96
CA GLY A 33 -3.16 12.81 -6.04
C GLY A 33 -2.71 14.15 -6.63
N THR A 34 -1.60 14.16 -7.36
CA THR A 34 -1.10 15.36 -8.05
C THR A 34 -2.08 15.80 -9.14
N LEU A 35 -2.58 14.88 -9.96
CA LEU A 35 -3.58 15.18 -10.99
C LEU A 35 -4.86 15.77 -10.40
N LEU A 36 -5.33 15.21 -9.28
CA LEU A 36 -6.54 15.69 -8.60
C LEU A 36 -6.36 17.10 -8.03
N VAL A 37 -5.17 17.42 -7.52
CA VAL A 37 -4.85 18.79 -7.05
C VAL A 37 -4.77 19.78 -8.21
N VAL A 38 -4.18 19.38 -9.35
CA VAL A 38 -4.08 20.24 -10.55
C VAL A 38 -5.45 20.55 -11.14
N ASP A 39 -6.29 19.51 -11.26
CA ASP A 39 -7.70 19.57 -11.69
C ASP A 39 -8.50 20.52 -10.80
N ALA A 40 -8.39 20.36 -9.48
CA ALA A 40 -9.07 21.24 -8.51
C ALA A 40 -8.57 22.70 -8.51
N ALA A 41 -7.35 22.96 -8.96
CA ALA A 41 -6.75 24.30 -8.99
C ALA A 41 -6.93 25.02 -10.33
N THR A 42 -7.36 24.33 -11.39
CA THR A 42 -7.36 24.86 -12.76
C THR A 42 -8.66 24.51 -13.49
N ASP A 43 -9.55 25.50 -13.63
CA ASP A 43 -10.82 25.34 -14.40
C ASP A 43 -10.61 24.95 -15.88
N ALA A 44 -9.40 25.13 -16.42
CA ALA A 44 -9.05 24.76 -17.78
C ALA A 44 -8.72 23.27 -17.96
N PHE A 45 -8.58 22.50 -16.88
CA PHE A 45 -8.21 21.10 -16.91
C PHE A 45 -9.18 20.26 -16.07
N ASP A 46 -10.45 20.17 -16.51
CA ASP A 46 -11.47 19.31 -15.89
C ASP A 46 -11.23 17.84 -16.30
N ALA A 47 -10.55 17.11 -15.43
CA ALA A 47 -10.22 15.70 -15.61
C ALA A 47 -10.94 14.79 -14.61
N VAL A 48 -11.94 15.33 -13.87
CA VAL A 48 -12.63 14.65 -12.76
C VAL A 48 -13.21 13.30 -13.19
N ALA A 49 -13.78 13.23 -14.39
CA ALA A 49 -14.38 12.01 -14.93
C ALA A 49 -13.35 10.88 -15.11
N PHE A 50 -12.07 11.21 -15.29
CA PHE A 50 -10.98 10.24 -15.38
C PHE A 50 -10.28 10.06 -14.03
N THR A 51 -9.98 11.13 -13.30
CA THR A 51 -9.25 11.01 -12.02
C THR A 51 -10.06 10.23 -10.99
N THR A 52 -11.39 10.39 -10.95
CA THR A 52 -12.27 9.71 -9.97
C THR A 52 -12.26 8.17 -10.06
N PRO A 53 -12.56 7.52 -11.21
CA PRO A 53 -12.54 6.06 -11.29
C PRO A 53 -11.13 5.48 -11.08
N PHE A 54 -10.08 6.18 -11.51
CA PHE A 54 -8.71 5.75 -11.27
C PHE A 54 -8.32 5.87 -9.80
N LEU A 55 -8.72 6.93 -9.11
CA LEU A 55 -8.50 7.09 -7.67
C LEU A 55 -9.25 6.01 -6.88
N ALA A 56 -10.48 5.69 -7.26
CA ALA A 56 -11.26 4.62 -6.65
C ALA A 56 -10.60 3.24 -6.85
N GLY A 57 -10.17 2.93 -8.08
CA GLY A 57 -9.45 1.70 -8.39
C GLY A 57 -8.13 1.58 -7.63
N TRP A 58 -7.34 2.66 -7.60
CA TRP A 58 -6.11 2.73 -6.82
C TRP A 58 -6.36 2.54 -5.32
N THR A 59 -7.38 3.19 -4.76
CA THR A 59 -7.72 3.07 -3.34
C THR A 59 -8.09 1.64 -2.98
N TYR A 60 -8.92 0.99 -3.81
CA TYR A 60 -9.28 -0.41 -3.63
C TYR A 60 -8.04 -1.32 -3.67
N LEU A 61 -7.16 -1.14 -4.67
CA LEU A 61 -5.91 -1.89 -4.77
C LEU A 61 -5.00 -1.64 -3.56
N ARG A 62 -4.94 -0.42 -3.04
CA ARG A 62 -4.14 -0.07 -1.85
C ARG A 62 -4.65 -0.73 -0.58
N LEU A 63 -5.97 -0.77 -0.40
CA LEU A 63 -6.61 -1.47 0.71
C LEU A 63 -6.42 -2.99 0.60
N ALA A 64 -6.65 -3.55 -0.59
CA ALA A 64 -6.43 -4.97 -0.85
C ALA A 64 -4.97 -5.38 -0.59
N PHE A 65 -4.00 -4.58 -1.07
CA PHE A 65 -2.58 -4.78 -0.79
C PHE A 65 -2.27 -4.63 0.70
N GLY A 66 -2.86 -3.63 1.37
CA GLY A 66 -2.70 -3.42 2.80
C GLY A 66 -3.15 -4.64 3.63
N LEU A 67 -4.35 -5.14 3.35
CA LEU A 67 -4.95 -6.26 4.07
C LEU A 67 -4.31 -7.61 3.72
N ALA A 68 -4.12 -7.89 2.43
CA ALA A 68 -3.64 -9.18 1.97
C ALA A 68 -2.13 -9.32 2.05
N ILE A 69 -1.38 -8.22 1.96
CA ILE A 69 0.09 -8.25 1.84
C ILE A 69 0.74 -7.53 3.01
N ASP A 70 0.46 -6.26 3.28
CA ASP A 70 1.19 -5.53 4.34
C ASP A 70 0.90 -6.07 5.75
N ASN A 71 -0.38 -6.25 6.11
CA ASN A 71 -0.81 -6.70 7.44
C ASN A 71 -0.18 -8.02 7.87
N PRO A 72 -0.32 -9.12 7.10
CA PRO A 72 0.28 -10.38 7.50
C PRO A 72 1.80 -10.43 7.28
N ASN A 73 2.41 -9.40 6.66
CA ASN A 73 3.86 -9.24 6.60
C ASN A 73 4.45 -8.27 7.66
N THR A 74 3.64 -7.72 8.59
CA THR A 74 4.09 -6.77 9.63
C THR A 74 4.80 -7.46 10.80
N PRO A 75 6.11 -7.20 11.05
CA PRO A 75 6.91 -7.92 12.04
C PRO A 75 6.24 -7.99 13.42
N ARG A 76 6.28 -9.17 14.06
CA ARG A 76 5.70 -9.37 15.40
C ARG A 76 6.78 -9.34 16.48
N THR A 77 6.41 -8.86 17.66
CA THR A 77 7.25 -8.85 18.86
C THR A 77 6.88 -10.05 19.74
N GLU A 78 7.84 -10.63 20.47
CA GLU A 78 7.65 -11.81 21.32
C GLU A 78 6.60 -11.63 22.43
N SER A 79 6.30 -10.38 22.81
CA SER A 79 5.36 -10.02 23.88
C SER A 79 3.89 -9.90 23.45
N ASP A 80 3.50 -10.39 22.27
CA ASP A 80 2.13 -10.29 21.77
C ASP A 80 1.17 -11.17 22.61
N PRO A 81 0.29 -10.59 23.45
CA PRO A 81 -0.48 -11.33 24.45
C PRO A 81 -1.67 -12.13 23.87
N TYR A 82 -1.83 -12.15 22.55
CA TYR A 82 -3.00 -12.72 21.85
C TYR A 82 -2.75 -14.10 21.21
N ARG A 83 -1.97 -15.00 21.81
CA ARG A 83 -2.02 -16.45 21.51
C ARG A 83 -1.58 -17.36 22.69
N PRO A 84 -2.14 -18.59 22.80
CA PRO A 84 -1.69 -19.62 23.74
C PRO A 84 -0.30 -20.16 23.40
#